data_AF-A0A2P8QRB8-F1
#
_entry.id   AF-A0A2P8QRB8-F1
#
_cell.length_a   1.000
_cell.length_b   1.000
_cell.length_c   1.000
_cell.angle_alpha   90.00
_cell.angle_beta   90.00
_cell.angle_gamma   90.00
#
_symmetry.space_group_name_H-M   'P 1'
#
loop_
_entity.id
_entity.type
_entity.pdbx_description
1 polymer ?
#
loop_
_entity_poly.entity_id
_entity_poly.type
_entity_poly.pdbx_seq_one_letter_code
_entity_poly.pdbx_strand_id
1 'polypeptide(L)'
;MSQFSSSSSMQPLNVGNVVTAGVRLYRSHFKRYLRLALQAYLWVLVPIYGWAKFAAIAGLISRLAFGELVNQPESISTARNYIKSRTWSFFFVGLRVGIFVFLAYIGFAIAGTIIGTIAVLFLGFLLRLILGELGSTIAVGLVVVALLGSLLFGLIWLYSRWFISEVPLAVEESINGAQSISRSWNLTQTFIWRIQGIVLITFIVTFPILAVSSYIPQIFLLRLEQGSTAYTIVYLISWVLSFAGGILIMPFWQVIKAVVYYDLRTRGEGLGLKLRDRDV
;
A
#
# COMPACT_ATOMS: atom_id res chain seq x y z
N MET A 1 13.64 -37.35 18.25
CA MET A 1 12.23 -37.53 18.65
C MET A 1 11.83 -36.39 19.58
N SER A 2 11.09 -35.43 19.06
CA SER A 2 10.10 -34.63 19.80
C SER A 2 9.26 -33.88 18.77
N GLN A 3 8.05 -34.40 18.57
CA GLN A 3 6.98 -33.81 17.76
C GLN A 3 6.61 -32.45 18.33
N PHE A 4 6.50 -31.42 17.49
CA PHE A 4 5.79 -30.19 17.83
C PHE A 4 5.01 -29.66 16.60
N SER A 5 3.78 -30.18 16.52
CA SER A 5 2.54 -29.54 16.01
C SER A 5 2.56 -28.82 14.65
N SER A 6 2.26 -29.59 13.61
CA SER A 6 1.70 -29.16 12.33
C SER A 6 0.21 -28.75 12.45
N SER A 7 -0.10 -27.73 13.26
CA SER A 7 -1.49 -27.29 13.46
C SER A 7 -1.60 -25.79 13.71
N SER A 8 -1.41 -24.94 12.69
CA SER A 8 -1.80 -23.50 12.75
C SER A 8 -1.77 -22.76 11.40
N SER A 9 -2.18 -23.38 10.28
CA SER A 9 -2.26 -22.69 8.97
C SER A 9 -3.69 -22.38 8.48
N MET A 10 -4.72 -22.83 9.18
CA MET A 10 -6.10 -22.89 8.64
C MET A 10 -7.15 -22.05 9.39
N GLN A 11 -6.75 -21.13 10.27
CA GLN A 11 -7.69 -20.20 10.91
C GLN A 11 -7.67 -18.82 10.25
N PRO A 12 -8.83 -18.15 10.14
CA PRO A 12 -8.91 -16.78 9.67
C PRO A 12 -8.01 -15.87 10.52
N LEU A 13 -7.02 -15.20 9.94
CA LEU A 13 -5.99 -14.50 10.70
C LEU A 13 -6.61 -13.29 11.44
N ASN A 14 -6.19 -12.96 12.65
CA ASN A 14 -6.51 -11.64 13.21
C ASN A 14 -5.65 -10.57 12.50
N VAL A 15 -6.05 -9.29 12.56
CA VAL A 15 -5.29 -8.13 12.02
C VAL A 15 -3.81 -8.20 12.43
N GLY A 16 -3.54 -8.42 13.73
CA GLY A 16 -2.18 -8.57 14.24
C GLY A 16 -1.45 -9.80 13.70
N ASN A 17 -2.15 -10.92 13.55
CA ASN A 17 -1.55 -12.16 13.02
C ASN A 17 -1.14 -12.01 11.55
N VAL A 18 -1.88 -11.22 10.75
CA VAL A 18 -1.51 -10.89 9.37
C VAL A 18 -0.17 -10.17 9.32
N VAL A 19 0.01 -9.13 10.14
CA VAL A 19 1.26 -8.37 10.15
C VAL A 19 2.40 -9.21 10.70
N THR A 20 2.19 -9.98 11.78
CA THR A 20 3.20 -10.89 12.33
C THR A 20 3.62 -11.96 11.32
N ALA A 21 2.66 -12.55 10.59
CA ALA A 21 2.97 -13.50 9.51
C ALA A 21 3.77 -12.82 8.40
N GLY A 22 3.40 -11.59 8.01
CA GLY A 22 4.14 -10.80 7.04
C GLY A 22 5.57 -10.48 7.47
N VAL A 23 5.78 -10.10 8.73
CA VAL A 23 7.12 -9.85 9.31
C VAL A 23 7.94 -11.14 9.31
N ARG A 24 7.36 -12.26 9.73
CA ARG A 24 8.03 -13.56 9.76
C ARG A 24 8.47 -13.99 8.37
N LEU A 25 7.58 -13.88 7.39
CA LEU A 25 7.85 -14.27 6.00
C LEU A 25 8.85 -13.32 5.32
N TYR A 26 8.76 -12.02 5.60
CA TYR A 26 9.74 -11.06 5.11
C TYR A 26 11.13 -11.35 5.68
N ARG A 27 11.22 -11.65 6.98
CA ARG A 27 12.48 -11.97 7.64
C ARG A 27 13.11 -13.26 7.13
N SER A 28 12.31 -14.32 6.90
CA SER A 28 12.84 -15.61 6.44
C SER A 28 13.43 -15.55 5.02
N HIS A 29 12.91 -14.68 4.15
CA HIS A 29 13.40 -14.51 2.78
C HIS A 29 14.03 -13.13 2.52
N PHE A 30 14.45 -12.43 3.57
CA PHE A 30 14.92 -11.05 3.53
C PHE A 30 15.91 -10.79 2.39
N LYS A 31 16.99 -11.59 2.31
CA LYS A 31 18.03 -11.43 1.28
C LYS A 31 17.51 -11.61 -0.14
N ARG A 32 16.55 -12.51 -0.36
CA ARG A 32 15.96 -12.75 -1.69
C ARG A 32 15.10 -11.57 -2.11
N TYR A 33 14.21 -11.13 -1.21
CA TYR A 33 13.32 -10.00 -1.43
C TYR A 33 14.05 -8.67 -1.58
N LEU A 34 15.10 -8.44 -0.79
CA LEU A 34 15.92 -7.24 -0.88
C LEU A 34 16.67 -7.13 -2.22
N ARG A 35 17.17 -8.25 -2.75
CA ARG A 35 17.79 -8.28 -4.09
C ARG A 35 16.79 -7.95 -5.20
N LEU A 36 15.56 -8.45 -5.09
CA LEU A 36 14.49 -8.11 -6.03
C LEU A 36 14.11 -6.62 -5.93
N ALA A 37 13.94 -6.09 -4.73
CA ALA A 37 13.69 -4.66 -4.53
C ALA A 37 14.83 -3.79 -5.06
N LEU A 38 16.09 -4.16 -4.82
CA LEU A 38 17.23 -3.43 -5.39
C LEU A 38 17.13 -3.36 -6.91
N GLN A 39 16.85 -4.48 -7.58
CA GLN A 39 16.63 -4.49 -9.04
C GLN A 39 15.44 -3.60 -9.43
N ALA A 40 14.33 -3.67 -8.70
CA ALA A 40 13.16 -2.84 -8.98
C ALA A 40 13.48 -1.35 -8.88
N TYR A 41 14.14 -0.93 -7.81
CA TYR A 41 14.49 0.47 -7.57
C TYR A 41 15.48 1.00 -8.62
N LEU A 42 16.44 0.19 -9.09
CA LEU A 42 17.29 0.57 -10.22
C LEU A 42 16.48 0.86 -11.50
N TRP A 43 15.39 0.12 -11.73
CA TRP A 43 14.50 0.38 -12.86
C TRP A 43 13.66 1.65 -12.71
N VAL A 44 13.43 2.18 -11.49
CA VAL A 44 12.63 3.40 -11.30
C VAL A 44 13.20 4.60 -12.06
N LEU A 45 14.52 4.63 -12.26
CA LEU A 45 15.23 5.69 -12.99
C LEU A 45 14.91 5.70 -14.50
N VAL A 46 14.38 4.60 -15.05
CA VAL A 46 14.01 4.50 -16.46
C VAL A 46 12.50 4.73 -16.60
N PRO A 47 12.05 5.85 -17.19
CA PRO A 47 10.62 6.14 -17.31
C PRO A 47 9.85 5.07 -18.09
N ILE A 48 8.58 4.90 -17.76
CA ILE A 48 7.61 4.00 -18.42
C ILE A 48 8.00 2.52 -18.35
N TYR A 49 9.02 2.09 -19.09
CA TYR A 49 9.47 0.69 -19.10
C TYR A 49 10.01 0.27 -17.74
N GLY A 50 10.82 1.11 -17.11
CA GLY A 50 11.38 0.82 -15.80
C GLY A 50 10.32 0.83 -14.71
N TRP A 51 9.31 1.69 -14.81
CA TRP A 51 8.14 1.68 -13.92
C TRP A 51 7.31 0.40 -14.10
N ALA A 52 7.14 -0.06 -15.34
CA ALA A 52 6.50 -1.34 -15.63
C ALA A 52 7.31 -2.51 -15.02
N LYS A 53 8.64 -2.47 -15.11
CA LYS A 53 9.52 -3.45 -14.45
C LYS A 53 9.44 -3.40 -12.94
N PHE A 54 9.38 -2.21 -12.36
CA PHE A 54 9.19 -2.03 -10.92
C PHE A 54 7.89 -2.69 -10.45
N ALA A 55 6.77 -2.38 -11.12
CA ALA A 55 5.47 -2.95 -10.81
C ALA A 55 5.45 -4.49 -10.99
N ALA A 56 6.09 -5.00 -12.04
CA ALA A 56 6.20 -6.44 -12.27
C ALA A 56 7.03 -7.13 -11.17
N ILE A 57 8.16 -6.55 -10.75
CA ILE A 57 8.97 -7.10 -9.65
C ILE A 57 8.23 -7.03 -8.32
N ALA A 58 7.41 -5.99 -8.09
CA ALA A 58 6.51 -5.90 -6.95
C ALA A 58 5.55 -7.10 -6.91
N GLY A 59 4.83 -7.34 -8.02
CA GLY A 59 3.97 -8.51 -8.19
C GLY A 59 4.71 -9.85 -8.04
N LEU A 60 5.95 -9.94 -8.52
CA LEU A 60 6.79 -11.13 -8.34
C LEU A 60 7.04 -11.44 -6.86
N ILE A 61 7.33 -10.42 -6.03
CA ILE A 61 7.51 -10.61 -4.59
C ILE A 61 6.20 -11.10 -3.97
N SER A 62 5.05 -10.52 -4.33
CA SER A 62 3.76 -10.99 -3.85
C SER A 62 3.43 -12.42 -4.28
N ARG A 63 3.76 -12.83 -5.51
CA ARG A 63 3.57 -14.21 -5.98
C ARG A 63 4.41 -15.20 -5.18
N LEU A 64 5.69 -14.90 -4.98
CA LEU A 64 6.59 -15.73 -4.18
C LEU A 64 6.08 -15.84 -2.73
N ALA A 65 5.72 -14.71 -2.12
CA ALA A 65 5.17 -14.70 -0.77
C ALA A 65 3.86 -15.49 -0.66
N PHE A 66 2.97 -15.39 -1.65
CA PHE A 66 1.73 -16.16 -1.69
C PHE A 66 1.99 -17.67 -1.84
N GLY A 67 2.95 -18.07 -2.68
CA GLY A 67 3.34 -19.48 -2.83
C GLY A 67 3.81 -20.10 -1.51
N GLU A 68 4.60 -19.36 -0.73
CA GLU A 68 5.03 -19.79 0.61
C GLU A 68 3.84 -19.94 1.58
N LEU A 69 2.83 -19.07 1.51
CA LEU A 69 1.62 -19.16 2.35
C LEU A 69 0.72 -20.34 2.01
N VAL A 70 0.75 -20.78 0.75
CA VAL A 70 -0.06 -21.89 0.24
C VAL A 70 0.68 -23.24 0.28
N ASN A 71 1.89 -23.27 0.87
CA ASN A 71 2.79 -24.43 0.87
C ASN A 71 3.15 -24.93 -0.54
N GLN A 72 3.14 -24.04 -1.53
CA GLN A 72 3.54 -24.32 -2.92
C GLN A 72 4.63 -23.32 -3.34
N PRO A 73 5.85 -23.41 -2.76
CA PRO A 73 6.90 -22.45 -3.05
C PRO A 73 7.39 -22.59 -4.50
N GLU A 74 7.37 -21.47 -5.23
CA GLU A 74 7.85 -21.43 -6.61
C GLU A 74 9.32 -21.01 -6.70
N SER A 75 10.03 -21.54 -7.69
CA SER A 75 11.37 -21.05 -8.01
C SER A 75 11.31 -19.62 -8.55
N ILE A 76 12.32 -18.80 -8.23
CA ILE A 76 12.41 -17.41 -8.71
C ILE A 76 12.39 -17.34 -10.24
N SER A 77 13.05 -18.29 -10.92
CA SER A 77 13.09 -18.34 -12.39
C SER A 77 11.72 -18.61 -12.99
N THR A 78 10.96 -19.57 -12.44
CA THR A 78 9.61 -19.89 -12.91
C THR A 78 8.68 -18.70 -12.72
N ALA A 79 8.64 -18.15 -11.51
CA ALA A 79 7.81 -17.00 -11.17
C ALA A 79 8.20 -15.76 -12.00
N ARG A 80 9.49 -15.52 -12.22
CA ARG A 80 9.98 -14.41 -13.05
C ARG A 80 9.58 -14.56 -14.51
N ASN A 81 9.66 -15.76 -15.08
CA ASN A 81 9.27 -16.01 -16.47
C ASN A 81 7.77 -15.75 -16.68
N TYR A 82 6.94 -16.22 -15.75
CA TYR A 82 5.50 -15.95 -15.75
C TYR A 82 5.19 -14.45 -15.68
N ILE A 83 5.84 -13.72 -14.78
CA ILE A 83 5.63 -12.28 -14.59
C ILE A 83 6.17 -11.47 -15.78
N LYS A 84 7.28 -11.90 -16.39
CA LYS A 84 7.94 -11.18 -17.50
C LYS A 84 7.00 -11.00 -18.70
N SER A 85 6.21 -12.01 -19.05
CA SER A 85 5.23 -11.94 -20.15
C SER A 85 4.08 -10.97 -19.84
N ARG A 86 3.82 -10.68 -18.56
CA ARG A 86 2.73 -9.82 -18.07
C ARG A 86 3.20 -8.45 -17.59
N THR A 87 4.44 -8.05 -17.85
CA THR A 87 5.03 -6.78 -17.38
C THR A 87 4.12 -5.56 -17.68
N TRP A 88 3.57 -5.49 -18.89
CA TRP A 88 2.67 -4.41 -19.30
C TRP A 88 1.32 -4.46 -18.59
N SER A 89 0.81 -5.64 -18.28
CA SER A 89 -0.42 -5.80 -17.52
C SER A 89 -0.28 -5.19 -16.12
N PHE A 90 0.86 -5.39 -15.45
CA PHE A 90 1.15 -4.74 -14.15
C PHE A 90 1.21 -3.21 -14.27
N PHE A 91 1.84 -2.70 -15.33
CA PHE A 91 1.88 -1.27 -15.58
C PHE A 91 0.48 -0.68 -15.76
N PHE A 92 -0.35 -1.30 -16.59
CA PHE A 92 -1.72 -0.82 -16.82
C PHE A 92 -2.63 -0.97 -15.60
N VAL A 93 -2.42 -1.98 -14.75
CA VAL A 93 -3.11 -2.08 -13.45
C VAL A 93 -2.73 -0.90 -12.57
N GLY A 94 -1.43 -0.64 -12.39
CA GLY A 94 -0.94 0.49 -11.60
C GLY A 94 -1.44 1.83 -12.14
N LEU A 95 -1.38 2.03 -13.47
CA LEU A 95 -1.86 3.24 -14.14
C LEU A 95 -3.36 3.44 -13.92
N ARG A 96 -4.18 2.40 -14.10
CA ARG A 96 -5.65 2.49 -13.93
C ARG A 96 -6.03 2.79 -12.49
N VAL A 97 -5.43 2.12 -11.52
CA VAL A 97 -5.66 2.40 -10.10
C VAL A 97 -5.22 3.83 -9.77
N GLY A 98 -4.06 4.26 -10.28
CA GLY A 98 -3.58 5.64 -10.13
C GLY A 98 -4.56 6.67 -10.68
N ILE A 99 -5.09 6.46 -11.89
CA ILE A 99 -6.09 7.33 -12.51
C ILE A 99 -7.38 7.34 -11.67
N PHE A 100 -7.87 6.20 -11.19
CA PHE A 100 -9.09 6.18 -10.37
C PHE A 100 -8.92 6.89 -9.03
N VAL A 101 -7.78 6.71 -8.35
CA VAL A 101 -7.47 7.45 -7.12
C VAL A 101 -7.34 8.95 -7.41
N PHE A 102 -6.70 9.33 -8.51
CA PHE A 102 -6.57 10.72 -8.92
C PHE A 102 -7.93 11.37 -9.22
N LEU A 103 -8.79 10.69 -9.99
CA LEU A 103 -10.15 11.17 -10.28
C LEU A 103 -10.99 11.27 -9.01
N ALA A 104 -10.87 10.31 -8.09
CA ALA A 104 -11.55 10.37 -6.80
C ALA A 104 -11.05 11.54 -5.94
N TYR A 105 -9.74 11.80 -5.92
CA TYR A 105 -9.17 12.97 -5.25
C TYR A 105 -9.76 14.27 -5.80
N ILE A 106 -9.81 14.43 -7.13
CA ILE A 106 -10.41 15.61 -7.76
C ILE A 106 -11.90 15.72 -7.40
N GLY A 107 -12.65 14.61 -7.47
CA GLY A 107 -14.06 14.58 -7.10
C GLY A 107 -14.30 15.00 -5.65
N PHE A 108 -13.53 14.45 -4.71
CA PHE A 108 -13.61 14.83 -3.30
C PHE A 108 -13.15 16.26 -3.04
N ALA A 109 -12.12 16.75 -3.76
CA ALA A 109 -11.66 18.13 -3.64
C ALA A 109 -12.73 19.12 -4.13
N ILE A 110 -13.35 18.86 -5.28
CA ILE A 110 -14.43 19.71 -5.81
C ILE A 110 -15.64 19.67 -4.86
N ALA A 111 -16.13 18.48 -4.50
CA ALA A 111 -17.25 18.36 -3.57
C ALA A 111 -16.93 19.01 -2.21
N GLY A 112 -15.73 18.79 -1.69
CA GLY A 112 -15.25 19.34 -0.44
C GLY A 112 -15.15 20.87 -0.46
N THR A 113 -14.67 21.48 -1.55
CA THR A 113 -14.64 22.94 -1.67
C THR A 113 -16.03 23.55 -1.74
N ILE A 114 -16.97 22.93 -2.45
CA ILE A 114 -18.36 23.40 -2.54
C ILE A 114 -19.04 23.31 -1.16
N ILE A 115 -19.02 22.12 -0.56
CA ILE A 115 -19.61 21.87 0.77
C ILE A 115 -18.93 22.74 1.82
N GLY A 116 -17.61 22.85 1.75
CA GLY A 116 -16.78 23.67 2.62
C GLY A 116 -17.15 25.14 2.59
N THR A 117 -17.30 25.69 1.39
CA THR A 117 -17.68 27.10 1.22
C THR A 117 -19.06 27.36 1.81
N ILE A 118 -20.04 26.50 1.53
CA ILE A 118 -21.40 26.61 2.10
C ILE A 118 -21.35 26.50 3.62
N ALA A 119 -20.59 25.54 4.16
CA ALA A 119 -20.44 25.34 5.58
C ALA A 119 -19.78 26.54 6.27
N VAL A 120 -18.74 27.14 5.69
CA VAL A 120 -18.11 28.36 6.21
C VAL A 120 -19.06 29.54 6.18
N LEU A 121 -19.81 29.73 5.08
CA LEU A 121 -20.78 30.82 5.00
C LEU A 121 -21.87 30.69 6.07
N PHE A 122 -22.42 29.48 6.25
CA PHE A 122 -23.47 29.24 7.21
C PHE A 122 -22.96 29.24 8.66
N LEU A 123 -22.00 28.37 8.98
CA LEU A 123 -21.44 28.25 10.33
C LEU A 123 -20.68 29.51 10.74
N GLY A 124 -19.95 30.14 9.81
CA GLY A 124 -19.25 31.39 10.03
C GLY A 124 -20.20 32.55 10.29
N PHE A 125 -21.34 32.63 9.60
CA PHE A 125 -22.39 33.61 9.91
C PHE A 125 -22.97 33.37 11.31
N LEU A 126 -23.36 32.14 11.64
CA LEU A 126 -23.93 31.81 12.95
C LEU A 126 -22.97 32.10 14.10
N LEU A 127 -21.71 31.66 14.00
CA LEU A 127 -20.71 31.91 15.04
C LEU A 127 -20.33 33.38 15.12
N ARG A 128 -20.36 34.13 14.01
CA ARG A 128 -20.13 35.58 14.03
C ARG A 128 -21.20 36.33 14.83
N LEU A 129 -22.46 35.88 14.80
CA LEU A 129 -23.54 36.49 15.60
C LEU A 129 -23.33 36.34 17.11
N ILE A 130 -22.61 35.30 17.56
CA ILE A 130 -22.41 34.99 18.98
C ILE A 130 -21.05 35.51 19.47
N LEU A 131 -20.00 35.33 18.67
CA LEU A 131 -18.59 35.50 19.05
C LEU A 131 -17.87 36.60 18.24
N GLY A 132 -18.56 37.33 17.37
CA GLY A 132 -17.96 38.35 16.50
C GLY A 132 -16.96 37.77 15.49
N GLU A 133 -15.92 38.52 15.12
CA GLU A 133 -14.92 38.11 14.13
C GLU A 133 -14.09 36.87 14.54
N LEU A 134 -14.01 36.58 15.85
CA LEU A 134 -13.40 35.34 16.32
C LEU A 134 -14.24 34.12 15.91
N GLY A 135 -15.56 34.26 15.91
CA GLY A 135 -16.49 33.19 15.51
C GLY A 135 -16.34 32.77 14.05
N SER A 136 -16.15 33.73 13.13
CA SER A 136 -15.93 33.44 11.71
C SER A 136 -14.59 32.74 11.47
N THR A 137 -13.53 33.15 12.17
CA THR A 137 -12.20 32.51 12.10
C THR A 137 -12.24 31.07 12.62
N ILE A 138 -12.90 30.84 13.76
CA ILE A 138 -13.09 29.50 14.32
C ILE A 138 -13.88 28.61 13.36
N ALA A 139 -14.94 29.13 12.73
CA ALA A 139 -15.71 28.39 11.74
C ALA A 139 -14.84 27.91 10.56
N VAL A 140 -14.00 28.80 10.01
CA VAL A 140 -13.07 28.44 8.93
C VAL A 140 -12.13 27.32 9.38
N GLY A 141 -11.51 27.45 10.56
CA GLY A 141 -10.62 26.42 11.10
C GLY A 141 -11.30 25.06 11.24
N LEU A 142 -12.50 25.02 11.84
CA LEU A 142 -13.27 23.78 12.02
C LEU A 142 -13.65 23.15 10.68
N VAL A 143 -14.13 23.94 9.73
CA VAL A 143 -14.52 23.42 8.40
C VAL A 143 -13.29 22.88 7.67
N VAL A 144 -12.15 23.59 7.68
CA VAL A 144 -10.92 23.12 7.04
C VAL A 144 -10.47 21.78 7.64
N VAL A 145 -10.46 21.66 8.98
CA VAL A 145 -10.10 20.40 9.65
C VAL A 145 -11.08 19.27 9.28
N ALA A 146 -12.39 19.54 9.25
CA ALA A 146 -13.39 18.56 8.85
C ALA A 146 -13.26 18.13 7.39
N LEU A 147 -12.96 19.06 6.49
CA LEU A 147 -12.71 18.77 5.06
C LEU A 147 -11.45 17.92 4.88
N LEU A 148 -10.35 18.27 5.54
CA LEU A 148 -9.12 17.48 5.49
C LEU A 148 -9.35 16.07 6.05
N GLY A 149 -10.04 15.95 7.18
CA GLY A 149 -10.40 14.67 7.79
C GLY A 149 -11.26 13.80 6.87
N SER A 150 -12.32 14.38 6.29
CA SER A 150 -13.21 13.65 5.36
C SER A 150 -12.52 13.25 4.06
N LEU A 151 -11.68 14.12 3.48
CA LEU A 151 -10.87 13.82 2.30
C LEU A 151 -9.91 12.65 2.57
N LEU A 152 -9.13 12.72 3.66
CA LEU A 152 -8.21 11.66 4.04
C LEU A 152 -8.95 10.34 4.29
N PHE A 153 -10.05 10.38 5.04
CA PHE A 153 -10.86 9.20 5.32
C PHE A 153 -11.42 8.58 4.03
N GLY A 154 -11.99 9.40 3.13
CA GLY A 154 -12.54 8.95 1.85
C GLY A 154 -11.48 8.32 0.95
N LEU A 155 -10.29 8.91 0.88
CA LEU A 155 -9.17 8.38 0.09
C LEU A 155 -8.63 7.06 0.68
N ILE A 156 -8.45 6.98 2.00
CA ILE A 156 -8.00 5.75 2.67
C ILE A 156 -9.03 4.62 2.46
N TRP A 157 -10.32 4.95 2.60
CA TRP A 157 -11.42 4.02 2.32
C TRP A 157 -11.35 3.47 0.90
N LEU A 158 -11.21 4.36 -0.09
CA LEU A 158 -11.18 3.95 -1.49
C LEU A 158 -9.90 3.16 -1.83
N TYR A 159 -8.75 3.63 -1.37
CA TYR A 159 -7.46 2.97 -1.59
C TYR A 159 -7.44 1.54 -1.05
N SER A 160 -8.09 1.29 0.09
CA SER A 160 -8.17 -0.06 0.67
C SER A 160 -8.82 -1.08 -0.29
N ARG A 161 -9.69 -0.63 -1.21
CA ARG A 161 -10.36 -1.50 -2.18
C ARG A 161 -9.47 -1.93 -3.35
N TRP A 162 -8.47 -1.11 -3.68
CA TRP A 162 -7.49 -1.40 -4.74
C TRP A 162 -6.12 -1.82 -4.20
N PHE A 163 -5.98 -1.88 -2.86
CA PHE A 163 -4.74 -2.19 -2.17
C PHE A 163 -4.06 -3.47 -2.67
N ILE A 164 -4.85 -4.52 -2.96
CA ILE A 164 -4.34 -5.81 -3.42
C ILE A 164 -4.44 -6.00 -4.94
N SER A 165 -4.76 -4.97 -5.72
CA SER A 165 -5.05 -5.09 -7.17
C SER A 165 -3.95 -5.75 -8.03
N GLU A 166 -2.69 -5.74 -7.58
CA GLU A 166 -1.58 -6.39 -8.27
C GLU A 166 -1.43 -7.89 -7.92
N VAL A 167 -1.92 -8.32 -6.76
CA VAL A 167 -1.71 -9.69 -6.26
C VAL A 167 -2.53 -10.73 -7.04
N PRO A 168 -3.83 -10.54 -7.33
CA PRO A 168 -4.57 -11.48 -8.15
C PRO A 168 -3.91 -11.66 -9.52
N LEU A 169 -3.43 -10.59 -10.16
CA LEU A 169 -2.74 -10.67 -11.46
C LEU A 169 -1.44 -11.48 -11.38
N ALA A 170 -0.74 -11.37 -10.25
CA ALA A 170 0.49 -12.10 -10.01
C ALA A 170 0.27 -13.58 -9.72
N VAL A 171 -0.84 -13.92 -9.04
CA VAL A 171 -1.08 -15.26 -8.52
C VAL A 171 -2.01 -16.09 -9.43
N GLU A 172 -3.12 -15.52 -9.89
CA GLU A 172 -4.11 -16.24 -10.68
C GLU A 172 -3.72 -16.25 -12.18
N GLU A 173 -3.71 -17.44 -12.80
CA GLU A 173 -3.25 -17.61 -14.18
C GLU A 173 -4.26 -17.14 -15.23
N SER A 174 -5.55 -17.27 -14.94
CA SER A 174 -6.63 -17.02 -15.89
C SER A 174 -7.08 -15.57 -15.97
N ILE A 175 -6.56 -14.67 -15.12
CA ILE A 175 -7.08 -13.31 -15.03
C ILE A 175 -6.24 -12.29 -15.79
N ASN A 176 -6.95 -11.31 -16.36
CA ASN A 176 -6.37 -10.13 -16.99
C ASN A 176 -6.26 -8.94 -16.02
N GLY A 177 -5.53 -7.89 -16.39
CA GLY A 177 -5.33 -6.73 -15.53
C GLY A 177 -6.64 -6.04 -15.08
N ALA A 178 -7.63 -5.91 -15.97
CA ALA A 178 -8.94 -5.36 -15.62
C ALA A 178 -9.68 -6.21 -14.58
N GLN A 179 -9.67 -7.53 -14.80
CA GLN A 179 -10.30 -8.49 -13.89
C GLN A 179 -9.60 -8.49 -12.53
N SER A 180 -8.28 -8.29 -12.47
CA SER A 180 -7.53 -8.17 -11.21
C SER A 180 -8.00 -7.00 -10.35
N ILE A 181 -8.32 -5.85 -10.96
CA ILE A 181 -8.86 -4.69 -10.24
C ILE A 181 -10.28 -5.00 -9.71
N SER A 182 -11.15 -5.55 -10.55
CA SER A 182 -12.49 -5.96 -10.13
C SER A 182 -12.46 -7.02 -9.04
N ARG A 183 -11.50 -7.95 -9.12
CA ARG A 183 -11.26 -9.01 -8.15
C ARG A 183 -10.86 -8.44 -6.80
N SER A 184 -9.91 -7.49 -6.80
CA SER A 184 -9.53 -6.75 -5.60
C SER A 184 -10.72 -6.05 -4.98
N TRP A 185 -11.53 -5.36 -5.78
CA TRP A 185 -12.72 -4.66 -5.30
C TRP A 185 -13.70 -5.62 -4.62
N ASN A 186 -14.06 -6.72 -5.27
CA ASN A 186 -15.03 -7.68 -4.73
C ASN A 186 -14.54 -8.38 -3.46
N LEU A 187 -13.25 -8.75 -3.39
CA LEU A 187 -12.69 -9.41 -2.21
C LEU A 187 -12.58 -8.48 -0.99
N THR A 188 -12.37 -7.18 -1.21
CA THR A 188 -12.13 -6.21 -0.13
C THR A 188 -13.40 -5.58 0.43
N GLN A 189 -14.51 -5.58 -0.31
CA GLN A 189 -15.79 -4.96 0.09
C GLN A 189 -16.26 -5.32 1.50
N THR A 190 -16.18 -6.60 1.86
CA THR A 190 -16.71 -7.11 3.14
C THR A 190 -15.74 -6.87 4.32
N PHE A 191 -14.46 -6.58 4.05
CA PHE A 191 -13.39 -6.58 5.05
C PHE A 191 -12.61 -5.27 5.13
N ILE A 192 -13.23 -4.15 4.74
CA ILE A 192 -12.58 -2.83 4.62
C ILE A 192 -11.90 -2.39 5.92
N TRP A 193 -12.62 -2.39 7.04
CA TRP A 193 -12.08 -1.98 8.35
C TRP A 193 -10.87 -2.80 8.79
N ARG A 194 -10.88 -4.09 8.46
CA ARG A 194 -9.77 -4.99 8.76
C ARG A 194 -8.56 -4.70 7.89
N ILE A 195 -8.76 -4.45 6.59
CA ILE A 195 -7.68 -4.03 5.69
C ILE A 195 -7.08 -2.71 6.16
N GLN A 196 -7.90 -1.74 6.55
CA GLN A 196 -7.42 -0.47 7.11
C GLN A 196 -6.60 -0.68 8.38
N GLY A 197 -7.06 -1.54 9.30
CA GLY A 197 -6.28 -1.91 10.49
C GLY A 197 -4.92 -2.54 10.14
N ILE A 198 -4.88 -3.45 9.16
CA ILE A 198 -3.63 -4.09 8.70
C ILE A 198 -2.70 -3.04 8.09
N VAL A 199 -3.22 -2.17 7.22
CA VAL A 199 -2.46 -1.08 6.58
C VAL A 199 -1.92 -0.11 7.64
N LEU A 200 -2.72 0.23 8.65
CA LEU A 200 -2.31 1.11 9.74
C LEU A 200 -1.17 0.51 10.56
N ILE A 201 -1.29 -0.75 10.99
CA ILE A 201 -0.21 -1.42 11.74
C ILE A 201 1.04 -1.56 10.86
N THR A 202 0.88 -1.90 9.58
CA THR A 202 1.99 -1.98 8.62
C THR A 202 2.68 -0.63 8.45
N PHE A 203 1.92 0.46 8.41
CA PHE A 203 2.44 1.82 8.38
C PHE A 203 3.22 2.15 9.67
N ILE A 204 2.69 1.83 10.85
CA ILE A 204 3.39 2.03 12.13
C ILE A 204 4.72 1.27 12.16
N VAL A 205 4.73 0.01 11.69
CA VAL A 205 5.96 -0.82 11.64
C VAL A 205 7.00 -0.22 10.69
N THR A 206 6.58 0.36 9.55
CA THR A 206 7.50 0.96 8.57
C THR A 206 7.86 2.41 8.87
N PHE A 207 7.11 3.07 9.76
CA PHE A 207 7.27 4.49 10.08
C PHE A 207 8.67 4.88 10.56
N PRO A 208 9.36 4.14 11.46
CA PRO A 208 10.72 4.50 11.88
C PRO A 208 11.71 4.57 10.70
N ILE A 209 11.57 3.65 9.73
CA ILE A 209 12.41 3.65 8.53
C ILE A 209 12.06 4.85 7.65
N LEU A 210 10.77 5.15 7.44
CA LEU A 210 10.33 6.33 6.68
C LEU A 210 10.78 7.65 7.33
N ALA A 211 10.69 7.73 8.67
CA ALA A 211 11.13 8.89 9.43
C ALA A 211 12.60 9.19 9.17
N VAL A 212 13.49 8.21 9.31
CA VAL A 212 14.93 8.38 9.10
C VAL A 212 15.28 8.56 7.63
N SER A 213 14.68 7.78 6.74
CA SER A 213 15.06 7.77 5.32
C SER A 213 14.51 8.94 4.51
N SER A 214 13.32 9.43 4.87
CA SER A 214 12.54 10.33 4.02
C SER A 214 12.14 11.62 4.72
N TYR A 215 11.65 11.59 5.97
CA TYR A 215 11.10 12.80 6.61
C TYR A 215 12.13 13.65 7.35
N ILE A 216 13.01 13.03 8.14
CA ILE A 216 14.06 13.74 8.91
C ILE A 216 14.96 14.57 7.99
N PRO A 217 15.46 14.06 6.85
CA PRO A 217 16.28 14.87 5.95
C PRO A 217 15.56 16.11 5.40
N GLN A 218 14.24 16.02 5.18
CA GLN A 218 13.44 17.16 4.72
C GLN A 218 13.34 18.26 5.79
N ILE A 219 13.27 17.90 7.07
CA ILE A 219 13.29 18.88 8.17
C ILE A 219 14.61 19.65 8.18
N PHE A 220 15.74 18.99 7.91
CA PHE A 220 17.03 19.66 7.78
C PHE A 220 17.07 20.58 6.56
N LEU A 221 16.54 20.15 5.42
CA LEU A 221 16.46 20.99 4.21
C LEU A 221 15.67 22.28 4.42
N LEU A 222 14.60 22.26 5.23
CA LEU A 222 13.82 23.45 5.57
C LEU A 222 14.60 24.52 6.35
N ARG A 223 15.72 24.14 6.99
CA ARG A 223 16.58 25.05 7.76
C ARG A 223 17.73 25.62 6.95
N LEU A 224 17.96 25.11 5.74
CA LEU A 224 19.07 25.50 4.88
C LEU A 224 18.59 26.48 3.81
N GLU A 225 19.46 27.43 3.46
CA GLU A 225 19.19 28.36 2.36
C GLU A 225 19.24 27.62 1.02
N GLN A 226 18.21 27.83 0.20
CA GLN A 226 18.11 27.23 -1.13
C GLN A 226 19.25 27.74 -2.02
N GLY A 227 19.93 26.83 -2.71
CA GLY A 227 21.06 27.15 -3.58
C GLY A 227 22.44 27.11 -2.89
N SER A 228 22.49 26.98 -1.56
CA SER A 228 23.75 26.74 -0.85
C SER A 228 24.34 25.36 -1.16
N THR A 229 25.67 25.22 -1.11
CA THR A 229 26.35 23.91 -1.28
C THR A 229 25.87 22.89 -0.24
N ALA A 230 25.64 23.34 1.00
CA ALA A 230 25.11 22.49 2.07
C ALA A 230 23.71 21.94 1.74
N TYR A 231 22.83 22.79 1.17
CA TYR A 231 21.51 22.35 0.71
C TYR A 231 21.63 21.25 -0.35
N THR A 232 22.48 21.43 -1.37
CA THR A 232 22.68 20.43 -2.42
C THR A 232 23.20 19.10 -1.87
N ILE A 233 24.16 19.13 -0.94
CA ILE A 233 24.71 17.93 -0.31
C ILE A 233 23.62 17.18 0.47
N VAL A 234 22.89 17.88 1.35
CA VAL A 234 21.81 17.26 2.13
C VAL A 234 20.69 16.74 1.23
N TYR A 235 20.39 17.45 0.14
CA TYR A 235 19.41 17.03 -0.85
C TYR A 235 19.82 15.70 -1.51
N LEU A 236 21.06 15.58 -1.99
CA LEU A 236 21.57 14.35 -2.58
C LEU A 236 21.57 13.18 -1.57
N ILE A 237 21.97 13.42 -0.33
CA ILE A 237 21.90 12.44 0.76
C ILE A 237 20.45 12.00 1.00
N SER A 238 19.51 12.94 0.98
CA SER A 238 18.08 12.67 1.17
C SER A 238 17.55 11.73 0.09
N TRP A 239 17.95 11.91 -1.17
CA TRP A 239 17.59 11.01 -2.27
C TRP A 239 18.14 9.60 -2.06
N VAL A 240 19.42 9.47 -1.70
CA VAL A 240 20.05 8.16 -1.44
C VAL A 240 19.37 7.46 -0.26
N LEU A 241 19.11 8.17 0.83
CA LEU A 241 18.41 7.64 2.00
C LEU A 241 16.99 7.19 1.65
N SER A 242 16.25 8.00 0.89
CA SER A 242 14.88 7.69 0.46
C SER A 242 14.86 6.43 -0.42
N PHE A 243 15.83 6.29 -1.32
CA PHE A 243 15.99 5.12 -2.16
C PHE A 243 16.32 3.86 -1.34
N ALA A 244 17.25 3.95 -0.39
CA ALA A 244 17.60 2.87 0.52
C ALA A 244 16.43 2.44 1.41
N GLY A 245 15.70 3.41 1.97
CA GLY A 245 14.49 3.17 2.75
C GLY A 245 13.42 2.46 1.92
N GLY A 246 13.22 2.91 0.67
CA GLY A 246 12.32 2.28 -0.28
C GLY A 246 12.67 0.81 -0.57
N ILE A 247 13.94 0.49 -0.81
CA ILE A 247 14.41 -0.88 -1.05
C ILE A 247 14.09 -1.80 0.14
N LEU A 248 14.17 -1.28 1.37
CA LEU A 248 13.86 -2.04 2.60
C LEU A 248 12.36 -2.19 2.84
N ILE A 249 11.57 -1.17 2.52
CA ILE A 249 10.14 -1.10 2.83
C ILE A 249 9.29 -1.81 1.76
N MET A 250 9.66 -1.68 0.50
CA MET A 250 8.84 -2.15 -0.63
C MET A 250 8.51 -3.66 -0.56
N PRO A 251 9.46 -4.58 -0.33
CA PRO A 251 9.11 -5.99 -0.25
C PRO A 251 8.20 -6.33 0.92
N PHE A 252 8.33 -5.62 2.04
CA PHE A 252 7.48 -5.82 3.20
C PHE A 252 6.02 -5.53 2.85
N TRP A 253 5.73 -4.43 2.14
CA TRP A 253 4.38 -4.15 1.65
C TRP A 253 3.87 -5.22 0.68
N GLN A 254 4.72 -5.74 -0.21
CA GLN A 254 4.34 -6.78 -1.17
C GLN A 254 4.02 -8.11 -0.47
N VAL A 255 4.74 -8.45 0.59
CA VAL A 255 4.45 -9.59 1.47
C VAL A 255 3.12 -9.39 2.19
N ILE A 256 2.87 -8.21 2.78
CA ILE A 256 1.61 -7.93 3.46
C ILE A 256 0.42 -8.04 2.50
N LYS A 257 0.53 -7.51 1.28
CA LYS A 257 -0.50 -7.66 0.24
C LYS A 257 -0.79 -9.14 -0.08
N ALA A 258 0.24 -9.98 -0.14
CA ALA A 258 0.08 -11.42 -0.34
C ALA A 258 -0.65 -12.10 0.84
N VAL A 259 -0.29 -11.76 2.08
CA VAL A 259 -0.96 -12.30 3.29
C VAL A 259 -2.42 -11.85 3.35
N VAL A 260 -2.70 -10.58 3.06
CA VAL A 260 -4.08 -10.04 3.00
C VAL A 260 -4.88 -10.80 1.95
N TYR A 261 -4.33 -11.00 0.75
CA TYR A 261 -5.01 -11.71 -0.30
C TYR A 261 -5.27 -13.19 0.03
N TYR A 262 -4.29 -13.89 0.64
CA TYR A 262 -4.48 -15.25 1.17
C TYR A 262 -5.62 -15.32 2.19
N ASP A 263 -5.64 -14.40 3.15
CA ASP A 263 -6.68 -14.36 4.17
C ASP A 263 -8.07 -14.05 3.60
N LEU A 264 -8.17 -13.09 2.67
CA LEU A 264 -9.44 -12.76 2.01
C LEU A 264 -9.99 -13.95 1.21
N ARG A 265 -9.14 -14.72 0.52
CA ARG A 265 -9.57 -15.94 -0.18
C ARG A 265 -9.91 -17.09 0.75
N THR A 266 -9.20 -17.21 1.87
CA THR A 266 -9.52 -18.21 2.89
C THR A 266 -10.90 -17.97 3.48
N ARG A 267 -11.25 -16.69 3.73
CA ARG A 267 -12.55 -16.29 4.29
C ARG A 267 -13.68 -16.28 3.26
N GLY A 268 -13.44 -15.70 2.08
CA GLY A 268 -14.47 -15.50 1.06
C GLY A 268 -14.71 -16.73 0.17
N GLU A 269 -13.71 -17.59 0.01
CA GLU A 269 -13.73 -18.67 -1.00
C GLU A 269 -13.42 -20.05 -0.43
N GLY A 270 -13.22 -20.14 0.89
CA GLY A 270 -12.84 -21.39 1.54
C GLY A 270 -11.52 -21.96 1.05
N LEU A 271 -10.55 -21.12 0.64
CA LEU A 271 -9.25 -21.58 0.12
C LEU A 271 -8.57 -22.58 1.07
N GLY A 272 -8.68 -22.38 2.39
CA GLY A 272 -8.13 -23.30 3.38
C GLY A 272 -8.69 -24.73 3.29
N LEU A 273 -9.96 -24.90 2.90
CA LEU A 273 -10.56 -26.22 2.68
C LEU A 273 -9.94 -26.91 1.47
N LYS A 274 -9.78 -26.17 0.36
CA LYS A 274 -9.17 -26.68 -0.88
C LYS A 274 -7.71 -27.09 -0.70
N LEU A 275 -6.99 -26.43 0.21
CA LEU A 275 -5.61 -26.78 0.52
C LEU A 275 -5.53 -28.02 1.40
N ARG A 276 -6.42 -28.14 2.39
CA ARG A 276 -6.54 -29.36 3.19
C ARG A 276 -6.81 -30.58 2.30
N ASP A 277 -7.74 -30.48 1.37
CA ASP A 277 -8.11 -31.61 0.50
C ASP A 277 -7.00 -32.01 -0.49
N ARG A 278 -5.94 -31.20 -0.65
CA ARG A 278 -4.75 -31.55 -1.46
C ARG A 278 -3.65 -32.24 -0.66
N ASP A 279 -3.67 -32.10 0.67
CA ASP A 279 -2.68 -32.67 1.59
C ASP A 279 -3.11 -34.05 2.14
N VAL A 280 -4.30 -34.54 1.74
CA VAL A 280 -4.82 -35.89 2.03
C VAL A 280 -4.64 -36.78 0.80
#